data_AF-A0A1Q2TX48-F1
#
_entry.id   AF-A0A1Q2TX48-F1
#
_cell.length_a   1.000
_cell.length_b   1.000
_cell.length_c   1.000
_cell.angle_alpha   90.00
_cell.angle_beta   90.00
_cell.angle_gamma   90.00
#
_symmetry.space_group_name_H-M   'P 1'
#
loop_
_entity.id
_entity.type
_entity.pdbx_description
1 polymer ?
#
loop_
_entity_poly.entity_id
_entity_poly.type
_entity_poly.pdbx_seq_one_letter_code
_entity_poly.pdbx_strand_id
1 'polypeptide(L)'
;MAESVVVNRENFATAVLAASQEKPVLVDFFATWCGPCQILKPLLQKLLQEYDFTLALVDIDQNPELANEYGVEGVPDVRVVTQGKVIPGFVGVIAEAQIREILENLGVPSSLDGAIAQLKDLQTAGELAQAKTYLDELFSAYPKHPKVILAAAEFLFHCQKPEEASRLLNTIPPDQADYQAIAEQLRGKLFFQGISHTEPSSDLDRKYIRAAQLALAENYEEALLIFLEIVAGDRRYQNDGGRKAMVAIFNLLGSTHPLTQKFQKQLMQTLY
;
A
#
# COMPACT_ATOMS: atom_id res chain seq x y z
N MET A 1 -0.01 -11.32 -21.12
CA MET A 1 0.98 -11.07 -20.05
C MET A 1 1.94 -10.05 -20.60
N ALA A 2 2.13 -8.91 -19.91
CA ALA A 2 3.11 -7.92 -20.36
C ALA A 2 4.51 -8.55 -20.22
N GLU A 3 5.19 -8.74 -21.35
CA GLU A 3 6.52 -9.35 -21.42
C GLU A 3 7.57 -8.31 -21.74
N SER A 4 8.78 -8.51 -21.21
CA SER A 4 9.94 -7.72 -21.59
C SER A 4 10.37 -8.03 -23.03
N VAL A 5 10.79 -7.01 -23.77
CA VAL A 5 11.27 -7.14 -25.15
C VAL A 5 12.80 -7.08 -25.17
N VAL A 6 13.44 -8.04 -25.82
CA VAL A 6 14.89 -7.98 -26.07
C VAL A 6 15.16 -6.99 -27.20
N VAL A 7 16.01 -6.01 -26.93
CA VAL A 7 16.30 -4.92 -27.84
C VAL A 7 17.75 -4.96 -28.28
N ASN A 8 17.95 -4.75 -29.57
CA ASN A 8 19.23 -4.61 -30.22
C ASN A 8 19.22 -3.38 -31.13
N ARG A 9 20.34 -3.10 -31.80
CA ARG A 9 20.45 -1.94 -32.70
C ARG A 9 19.40 -1.93 -33.83
N GLU A 10 19.05 -3.09 -34.36
CA GLU A 10 18.14 -3.20 -35.51
C GLU A 10 16.69 -2.87 -35.14
N ASN A 11 16.25 -3.29 -33.94
CA ASN A 11 14.87 -3.13 -33.50
C ASN A 11 14.63 -1.95 -32.55
N PHE A 12 15.68 -1.25 -32.08
CA PHE A 12 15.56 -0.15 -31.10
C PHE A 12 14.56 0.92 -31.53
N ALA A 13 14.62 1.36 -32.79
CA ALA A 13 13.72 2.39 -33.30
C ALA A 13 12.24 1.98 -33.20
N THR A 14 11.92 0.71 -33.43
CA THR A 14 10.54 0.21 -33.37
C THR A 14 10.13 -0.16 -31.95
N ALA A 15 10.94 -0.99 -31.28
CA ALA A 15 10.63 -1.55 -29.96
C ALA A 15 10.70 -0.51 -28.83
N VAL A 16 11.44 0.58 -29.02
CA VAL A 16 11.62 1.64 -28.02
C VAL A 16 11.01 2.95 -28.49
N LEU A 17 11.52 3.55 -29.57
CA LEU A 17 11.11 4.91 -29.95
C LEU A 17 9.66 4.96 -30.45
N ALA A 18 9.27 4.07 -31.37
CA ALA A 18 7.89 4.02 -31.87
C ALA A 18 6.91 3.54 -30.79
N ALA A 19 7.26 2.47 -30.05
CA ALA A 19 6.43 1.97 -28.94
C ALA A 19 6.17 3.04 -27.86
N SER A 20 7.14 3.93 -27.61
CA SER A 20 7.00 5.02 -26.64
C SER A 20 5.94 6.07 -26.96
N GLN A 21 5.36 6.04 -28.17
CA GLN A 21 4.23 6.90 -28.55
C GLN A 21 2.92 6.43 -27.94
N GLU A 22 2.78 5.14 -27.66
CA GLU A 22 1.57 4.55 -27.07
C GLU A 22 1.65 4.52 -25.55
N LYS A 23 2.79 4.06 -25.02
CA LYS A 23 3.05 3.99 -23.58
C LYS A 23 4.54 4.10 -23.26
N PRO A 24 4.93 4.56 -22.05
CA PRO A 24 6.33 4.71 -21.69
C PRO A 24 7.12 3.39 -21.82
N VAL A 25 8.38 3.50 -22.23
CA VAL A 25 9.32 2.38 -22.35
C VAL A 25 10.45 2.57 -21.34
N LEU A 26 10.61 1.61 -20.42
CA LEU A 26 11.80 1.52 -19.58
C LEU A 26 12.84 0.67 -20.31
N VAL A 27 14.00 1.27 -20.61
CA VAL A 27 15.12 0.58 -21.26
C VAL A 27 16.15 0.23 -20.19
N ASP A 28 16.22 -1.04 -19.82
CA ASP A 28 17.21 -1.59 -18.89
C ASP A 28 18.46 -2.02 -19.67
N PHE A 29 19.50 -1.19 -19.59
CA PHE A 29 20.83 -1.54 -20.05
C PHE A 29 21.49 -2.41 -18.98
N PHE A 30 21.72 -3.68 -19.31
CA PHE A 30 22.21 -4.69 -18.38
C PHE A 30 23.38 -5.48 -18.98
N ALA A 31 24.03 -6.30 -18.14
CA ALA A 31 25.00 -7.29 -18.57
C ALA A 31 24.77 -8.62 -17.84
N THR A 32 25.16 -9.75 -18.44
CA THR A 32 24.93 -11.08 -17.88
C THR A 32 25.74 -11.36 -16.61
N TRP A 33 26.93 -10.75 -16.51
CA TRP A 33 27.85 -10.85 -15.38
C TRP A 33 27.49 -9.89 -14.22
N CYS A 34 26.53 -8.98 -14.42
CA CYS A 34 26.15 -7.97 -13.46
C CYS A 34 25.23 -8.56 -12.38
N GLY A 35 25.76 -8.75 -11.17
CA GLY A 35 24.97 -9.21 -10.00
C GLY A 35 23.76 -8.33 -9.67
N PRO A 36 23.90 -6.99 -9.55
CA PRO A 36 22.78 -6.10 -9.26
C PRO A 36 21.65 -6.15 -10.31
N CYS A 37 21.98 -6.38 -11.59
CA CYS A 37 21.02 -6.53 -12.68
C CYS A 37 20.08 -7.73 -12.44
N GLN A 38 20.59 -8.81 -11.83
CA GLN A 38 19.79 -9.99 -11.48
C GLN A 38 18.75 -9.71 -10.37
N ILE A 39 18.95 -8.65 -9.58
CA ILE A 39 17.99 -8.18 -8.57
C ILE A 39 16.95 -7.25 -9.22
N LEU A 40 17.39 -6.32 -10.08
CA LEU A 40 16.51 -5.33 -10.69
C LEU A 40 15.52 -5.93 -11.69
N LYS A 41 15.97 -6.89 -12.50
CA LYS A 41 15.13 -7.46 -13.57
C LYS A 41 13.83 -8.09 -13.06
N PRO A 42 13.82 -8.98 -12.04
CA PRO A 42 12.58 -9.49 -11.46
C PRO A 42 11.68 -8.40 -10.88
N LEU A 43 12.28 -7.34 -10.33
CA LEU A 43 11.53 -6.20 -9.77
C LEU A 43 10.79 -5.43 -10.87
N LEU A 44 11.45 -5.10 -11.98
CA LEU A 44 10.81 -4.45 -13.13
C LEU A 44 9.74 -5.34 -13.77
N GLN A 45 9.98 -6.66 -13.85
CA GLN A 45 9.01 -7.63 -14.35
C GLN A 45 7.76 -7.74 -13.46
N LYS A 46 7.92 -7.62 -12.14
CA LYS A 46 6.79 -7.51 -11.20
C LYS A 46 5.97 -6.26 -11.52
N LEU A 47 6.63 -5.11 -11.66
CA LEU A 47 5.94 -3.83 -11.93
C LEU A 47 5.23 -3.80 -13.28
N LEU A 48 5.69 -4.55 -14.29
CA LEU A 48 4.98 -4.74 -15.56
C LEU A 48 3.58 -5.36 -15.40
N GLN A 49 3.32 -6.08 -14.31
CA GLN A 49 1.99 -6.62 -14.05
C GLN A 49 1.03 -5.56 -13.51
N GLU A 50 1.55 -4.45 -12.99
CA GLU A 50 0.77 -3.44 -12.28
C GLU A 50 0.63 -2.15 -13.10
N TYR A 51 1.68 -1.74 -13.80
CA TYR A 51 1.75 -0.51 -14.59
C TYR A 51 1.81 -0.81 -16.09
N ASP A 52 1.16 0.04 -16.87
CA ASP A 52 1.19 -0.08 -18.33
C ASP A 52 2.41 0.62 -18.95
N PHE A 53 3.55 -0.06 -18.91
CA PHE A 53 4.76 0.33 -19.62
C PHE A 53 5.35 -0.85 -20.41
N THR A 54 6.33 -0.57 -21.26
CA THR A 54 7.12 -1.60 -21.95
C THR A 54 8.50 -1.71 -21.30
N LEU A 55 8.95 -2.91 -20.98
CA LEU A 55 10.33 -3.15 -20.51
C LEU A 55 11.19 -3.61 -21.69
N ALA A 56 12.10 -2.75 -22.14
CA ALA A 56 13.10 -3.05 -23.16
C ALA A 56 14.42 -3.47 -22.47
N LEU A 57 14.96 -4.62 -22.82
CA LEU A 57 16.21 -5.14 -22.27
C LEU A 57 17.31 -5.00 -23.31
N VAL A 58 18.37 -4.26 -22.99
CA VAL A 58 19.54 -4.07 -23.86
C VAL A 58 20.77 -4.67 -23.18
N ASP A 59 21.28 -5.76 -23.75
CA ASP A 59 22.55 -6.34 -23.32
C ASP A 59 23.70 -5.49 -23.90
N ILE A 60 24.50 -4.87 -23.03
CA ILE A 60 25.58 -3.97 -23.42
C ILE A 60 26.77 -4.70 -24.06
N ASP A 61 26.99 -5.97 -23.75
CA ASP A 61 28.08 -6.77 -24.33
C ASP A 61 27.74 -7.13 -25.79
N GLN A 62 26.45 -7.35 -26.07
CA GLN A 62 25.95 -7.64 -27.41
C GLN A 62 25.70 -6.36 -28.23
N ASN A 63 25.49 -5.22 -27.58
CA ASN A 63 25.13 -3.95 -28.22
C ASN A 63 26.00 -2.77 -27.73
N PRO A 64 27.34 -2.85 -27.83
CA PRO A 64 28.25 -1.85 -27.26
C PRO A 64 28.10 -0.47 -27.92
N GLU A 65 27.80 -0.43 -29.22
CA GLU A 65 27.57 0.82 -29.95
C GLU A 65 26.32 1.55 -29.44
N LEU A 66 25.25 0.80 -29.14
CA LEU A 66 24.00 1.35 -28.61
C LEU A 66 24.19 1.85 -27.17
N ALA A 67 24.91 1.10 -26.34
CA ALA A 67 25.27 1.53 -25.00
C ALA A 67 26.09 2.83 -25.01
N ASN A 68 27.06 2.93 -25.93
CA ASN A 68 27.87 4.14 -26.10
C ASN A 68 27.06 5.33 -26.63
N GLU A 69 26.13 5.10 -27.57
CA GLU A 69 25.23 6.13 -28.11
C GLU A 69 24.39 6.80 -27.01
N TYR A 70 23.92 6.02 -26.04
CA TYR A 70 23.12 6.51 -24.91
C TYR A 70 23.95 6.86 -23.67
N GLY A 71 25.28 6.85 -23.78
CA GLY A 71 26.19 7.25 -22.70
C GLY A 71 26.07 6.37 -21.45
N VAL A 72 25.93 5.06 -21.64
CA VAL A 72 25.87 4.09 -20.54
C VAL A 72 27.29 3.84 -20.01
N GLU A 73 27.57 4.37 -18.82
CA GLU A 73 28.89 4.25 -18.16
C GLU A 73 28.97 3.07 -17.17
N GLY A 74 27.83 2.49 -16.80
CA GLY A 74 27.74 1.37 -15.87
C GLY A 74 26.36 0.71 -15.93
N VAL A 75 26.25 -0.48 -15.33
CA VAL A 75 25.01 -1.28 -15.33
C VAL A 75 24.60 -1.73 -13.92
N PRO A 76 23.30 -1.89 -13.63
CA PRO A 76 22.18 -1.57 -14.52
C PRO A 76 21.98 -0.05 -14.67
N ASP A 77 21.61 0.40 -15.87
CA ASP A 77 21.21 1.78 -16.16
C ASP A 77 19.83 1.72 -16.85
N VAL A 78 18.82 2.29 -16.20
CA VAL A 78 17.46 2.34 -16.71
C VAL A 78 17.18 3.72 -17.27
N ARG A 79 16.89 3.77 -18.57
CA ARG A 79 16.41 4.98 -19.25
C ARG A 79 14.91 4.91 -19.44
N VAL A 80 14.27 6.07 -19.48
CA VAL A 80 12.84 6.16 -19.78
C VAL A 80 12.68 6.77 -21.15
N VAL A 81 11.80 6.20 -21.97
CA VAL A 81 11.46 6.75 -23.27
C VAL A 81 9.96 7.00 -23.31
N THR A 82 9.58 8.24 -23.61
CA THR A 82 8.18 8.65 -23.72
C THR A 82 8.05 9.61 -24.90
N GLN A 83 7.03 9.41 -25.73
CA GLN A 83 6.77 10.23 -26.92
C GLN A 83 7.99 10.38 -27.84
N GLY A 84 8.77 9.29 -28.00
CA GLY A 84 9.99 9.24 -28.80
C GLY A 84 11.20 9.95 -28.19
N LYS A 85 11.08 10.48 -26.97
CA LYS A 85 12.16 11.17 -26.27
C LYS A 85 12.74 10.30 -25.17
N VAL A 86 14.05 10.12 -25.19
CA VAL A 86 14.79 9.49 -24.10
C VAL A 86 15.04 10.52 -23.02
N ILE A 87 14.61 10.22 -21.80
CA ILE A 87 14.84 11.02 -20.60
C ILE A 87 15.60 10.18 -19.56
N PRO A 88 16.31 10.83 -18.61
CA PRO A 88 16.96 10.12 -17.53
C PRO A 88 15.95 9.28 -16.73
N GLY A 89 16.33 8.05 -16.37
CA GLY A 89 15.63 7.25 -15.38
C GLY A 89 16.47 7.17 -14.11
N PHE A 90 17.14 6.04 -13.90
CA PHE A 90 17.99 5.81 -12.72
C PHE A 90 19.13 4.85 -13.03
N VAL A 91 20.19 4.90 -12.21
CA VAL A 91 21.36 4.03 -12.32
C VAL A 91 21.47 3.18 -11.06
N GLY A 92 21.76 1.89 -11.22
CA GLY A 92 21.86 0.92 -10.14
C GLY A 92 20.51 0.36 -9.69
N VAL A 93 20.55 -0.35 -8.55
CA VAL A 93 19.35 -0.90 -7.91
C VAL A 93 18.82 0.12 -6.92
N ILE A 94 17.58 0.53 -7.10
CA ILE A 94 16.85 1.42 -6.18
C ILE A 94 15.68 0.69 -5.54
N ALA A 95 15.08 1.25 -4.48
CA ALA A 95 13.96 0.61 -3.79
C ALA A 95 12.71 0.56 -4.68
N GLU A 96 11.87 -0.48 -4.55
CA GLU A 96 10.62 -0.63 -5.32
C GLU A 96 9.73 0.62 -5.22
N ALA A 97 9.61 1.21 -4.02
CA ALA A 97 8.84 2.42 -3.80
C ALA A 97 9.34 3.60 -4.65
N GLN A 98 10.65 3.74 -4.84
CA GLN A 98 11.24 4.80 -5.67
C GLN A 98 10.95 4.57 -7.16
N ILE A 99 10.95 3.31 -7.63
CA ILE A 99 10.58 3.01 -9.02
C ILE A 99 9.11 3.36 -9.27
N ARG A 100 8.22 3.02 -8.32
CA ARG A 100 6.80 3.37 -8.39
C ARG A 100 6.59 4.87 -8.44
N GLU A 101 7.30 5.63 -7.59
CA GLU A 101 7.26 7.10 -7.59
C GLU A 101 7.70 7.68 -8.94
N ILE A 102 8.75 7.12 -9.56
CA ILE A 102 9.18 7.51 -10.91
C ILE A 102 8.05 7.24 -11.93
N LEU A 103 7.45 6.04 -11.92
CA LEU A 103 6.35 5.69 -12.82
C LEU A 103 5.13 6.62 -12.65
N GLU A 104 4.79 6.95 -11.41
CA GLU A 104 3.70 7.87 -11.07
C GLU A 104 3.98 9.29 -11.55
N ASN A 105 5.20 9.81 -11.33
CA ASN A 105 5.62 11.12 -11.82
C ASN A 105 5.64 11.23 -13.35
N LEU A 106 5.85 10.09 -14.03
CA LEU A 106 5.75 9.98 -15.49
C LEU A 106 4.31 9.85 -15.98
N GLY A 107 3.33 9.77 -15.08
CA GLY A 107 1.92 9.58 -15.42
C GLY A 107 1.64 8.20 -16.01
N VAL A 108 2.47 7.19 -15.73
CA VAL A 108 2.26 5.82 -16.21
C VAL A 108 1.02 5.26 -15.50
N PRO A 109 -0.03 4.85 -16.24
CA PRO A 109 -1.24 4.32 -15.63
C PRO A 109 -0.95 3.04 -14.85
N SER A 110 -1.38 3.00 -13.59
CA SER A 110 -1.41 1.79 -12.78
C SER A 110 -2.76 1.12 -12.96
N SER A 111 -2.76 -0.02 -13.67
CA SER A 111 -3.95 -0.84 -13.87
C SER A 111 -4.53 -1.33 -12.54
N LEU A 112 -3.65 -1.61 -11.57
CA LEU A 112 -4.03 -1.98 -10.22
C LEU A 112 -4.69 -0.83 -9.47
N ASP A 113 -4.12 0.37 -9.50
CA ASP A 113 -4.70 1.52 -8.78
C ASP A 113 -6.03 1.96 -9.41
N GLY A 114 -6.15 1.90 -10.74
CA GLY A 114 -7.42 2.12 -11.43
C GLY A 114 -8.48 1.09 -11.03
N ALA A 115 -8.11 -0.18 -10.91
CA ALA A 115 -9.03 -1.21 -10.45
C ALA A 115 -9.42 -1.01 -8.96
N ILE A 116 -8.48 -0.67 -8.08
CA ILE A 116 -8.81 -0.36 -6.68
C ILE A 116 -9.73 0.85 -6.58
N ALA A 117 -9.56 1.87 -7.42
CA ALA A 117 -10.47 3.01 -7.48
C ALA A 117 -11.90 2.58 -7.89
N GLN A 118 -12.03 1.76 -8.92
CA GLN A 118 -13.32 1.19 -9.34
C GLN A 118 -14.01 0.41 -8.20
N LEU A 119 -13.24 -0.37 -7.42
CA LEU A 119 -13.78 -1.08 -6.25
C LEU A 119 -14.33 -0.10 -5.21
N LYS A 120 -13.62 1.00 -4.95
CA LYS A 120 -14.05 2.04 -3.99
C LYS A 120 -15.32 2.75 -4.47
N ASP A 121 -15.46 2.97 -5.78
CA ASP A 121 -16.67 3.53 -6.35
C ASP A 121 -17.88 2.60 -6.16
N LEU A 122 -17.72 1.29 -6.41
CA LEU A 122 -18.76 0.29 -6.16
C LEU A 122 -19.14 0.22 -4.67
N GLN A 123 -18.17 0.33 -3.77
CA GLN A 123 -18.41 0.37 -2.32
C GLN A 123 -19.24 1.60 -1.92
N THR A 124 -18.87 2.77 -2.46
CA THR A 124 -19.55 4.04 -2.17
C THR A 124 -20.98 4.06 -2.73
N ALA A 125 -21.19 3.43 -3.88
CA ALA A 125 -22.52 3.24 -4.48
C ALA A 125 -23.39 2.21 -3.72
N GLY A 126 -22.83 1.47 -2.76
CA GLY A 126 -23.53 0.42 -2.01
C GLY A 126 -23.71 -0.89 -2.79
N GLU A 127 -23.02 -1.07 -3.91
CA GLU A 127 -23.11 -2.23 -4.79
C GLU A 127 -22.26 -3.40 -4.29
N LEU A 128 -22.51 -3.84 -3.05
CA LEU A 128 -21.64 -4.79 -2.32
C LEU A 128 -21.45 -6.13 -3.04
N ALA A 129 -22.47 -6.64 -3.74
CA ALA A 129 -22.38 -7.89 -4.48
C ALA A 129 -21.41 -7.78 -5.68
N GLN A 130 -21.48 -6.67 -6.41
CA GLN A 130 -20.58 -6.41 -7.53
C GLN A 130 -19.16 -6.12 -7.04
N ALA A 131 -19.02 -5.31 -5.99
CA ALA A 131 -17.74 -5.06 -5.34
C ALA A 131 -17.07 -6.37 -4.88
N LYS A 132 -17.83 -7.33 -4.35
CA LYS A 132 -17.29 -8.64 -3.96
C LYS A 132 -16.77 -9.44 -5.16
N THR A 133 -17.56 -9.54 -6.23
CA THR A 133 -17.14 -10.23 -7.47
C THR A 133 -15.86 -9.59 -8.04
N TYR A 134 -15.83 -8.27 -8.10
CA TYR A 134 -14.69 -7.52 -8.60
C TYR A 134 -13.44 -7.70 -7.73
N LEU A 135 -13.62 -7.77 -6.41
CA LEU A 135 -12.54 -8.08 -5.49
C LEU A 135 -11.98 -9.51 -5.67
N ASP A 136 -12.82 -10.49 -6.01
CA ASP A 136 -12.38 -11.86 -6.30
C ASP A 136 -11.55 -11.93 -7.59
N GLU A 137 -11.93 -11.15 -8.60
CA GLU A 137 -11.13 -10.97 -9.82
C GLU A 137 -9.78 -10.34 -9.51
N LEU A 138 -9.75 -9.31 -8.65
CA LEU A 138 -8.51 -8.68 -8.18
C LEU A 138 -7.58 -9.66 -7.45
N PHE A 139 -8.11 -10.50 -6.57
CA PHE A 139 -7.29 -11.53 -5.90
C PHE A 139 -6.75 -12.59 -6.86
N SER A 140 -7.50 -12.89 -7.92
CA SER A 140 -7.07 -13.81 -8.98
C SER A 140 -5.94 -13.21 -9.83
N ALA A 141 -6.06 -11.92 -10.16
CA ALA A 141 -5.07 -11.19 -10.96
C ALA A 141 -3.79 -10.82 -10.17
N TYR A 142 -3.94 -10.47 -8.89
CA TYR A 142 -2.85 -10.01 -8.02
C TYR A 142 -2.78 -10.80 -6.70
N PRO A 143 -2.42 -12.10 -6.75
CA PRO A 143 -2.40 -12.93 -5.55
C PRO A 143 -1.45 -12.38 -4.49
N LYS A 144 -1.95 -12.23 -3.25
CA LYS A 144 -1.20 -11.72 -2.08
C LYS A 144 -0.63 -10.30 -2.25
N HIS A 145 -1.14 -9.52 -3.20
CA HIS A 145 -0.67 -8.15 -3.37
C HIS A 145 -1.16 -7.26 -2.20
N PRO A 146 -0.27 -6.50 -1.52
CA PRO A 146 -0.62 -5.73 -0.32
C PRO A 146 -1.72 -4.71 -0.55
N LYS A 147 -1.69 -3.98 -1.68
CA LYS A 147 -2.77 -3.03 -2.02
C LYS A 147 -4.14 -3.71 -2.17
N VAL A 148 -4.18 -4.94 -2.69
CA VAL A 148 -5.44 -5.71 -2.81
C VAL A 148 -5.89 -6.21 -1.44
N ILE A 149 -4.97 -6.65 -0.58
CA ILE A 149 -5.26 -7.01 0.81
C ILE A 149 -5.85 -5.81 1.58
N LEU A 150 -5.26 -4.62 1.44
CA LEU A 150 -5.76 -3.40 2.06
C LEU A 150 -7.16 -3.05 1.55
N ALA A 151 -7.37 -3.05 0.23
CA ALA A 151 -8.66 -2.76 -0.39
C ALA A 151 -9.75 -3.78 0.02
N ALA A 152 -9.39 -5.05 0.17
CA ALA A 152 -10.27 -6.09 0.68
C ALA A 152 -10.63 -5.90 2.16
N ALA A 153 -9.68 -5.49 2.99
CA ALA A 153 -9.95 -5.18 4.38
C ALA A 153 -10.86 -3.95 4.52
N GLU A 154 -10.69 -2.92 3.67
CA GLU A 154 -11.61 -1.79 3.57
C GLU A 154 -13.01 -2.24 3.12
N PHE A 155 -13.12 -3.14 2.14
CA PHE A 155 -14.39 -3.73 1.75
C PHE A 155 -15.10 -4.43 2.93
N LEU A 156 -14.35 -5.26 3.67
CA LEU A 156 -14.87 -5.99 4.82
C LEU A 156 -15.25 -5.07 5.98
N PHE A 157 -14.57 -3.93 6.14
CA PHE A 157 -14.98 -2.86 7.06
C PHE A 157 -16.39 -2.37 6.70
N HIS A 158 -16.68 -2.07 5.43
CA HIS A 158 -18.02 -1.66 4.99
C HIS A 158 -19.07 -2.77 5.18
N CYS A 159 -18.67 -4.04 5.06
CA CYS A 159 -19.53 -5.18 5.35
C CYS A 159 -19.70 -5.51 6.84
N GLN A 160 -19.13 -4.72 7.76
CA GLN A 160 -19.17 -4.95 9.21
C GLN A 160 -18.58 -6.31 9.62
N LYS A 161 -17.50 -6.73 8.96
CA LYS A 161 -16.79 -8.00 9.21
C LYS A 161 -15.37 -7.75 9.76
N PRO A 162 -15.23 -7.17 10.97
CA PRO A 162 -13.94 -6.69 11.45
C PRO A 162 -12.91 -7.80 11.71
N GLU A 163 -13.37 -8.99 12.11
CA GLU A 163 -12.48 -10.14 12.35
C GLU A 163 -11.86 -10.67 11.04
N GLU A 164 -12.67 -10.81 9.99
CA GLU A 164 -12.20 -11.28 8.67
C GLU A 164 -11.19 -10.29 8.09
N ALA A 165 -11.50 -8.98 8.17
CA ALA A 165 -10.60 -7.92 7.72
C ALA A 165 -9.26 -7.94 8.49
N SER A 166 -9.31 -8.07 9.82
CA SER A 166 -8.11 -8.12 10.65
C SER A 166 -7.22 -9.32 10.33
N ARG A 167 -7.82 -10.50 10.08
CA ARG A 167 -7.06 -11.69 9.65
C ARG A 167 -6.35 -11.45 8.32
N LEU A 168 -7.02 -10.79 7.38
CA LEU A 168 -6.45 -10.49 6.08
C LEU A 168 -5.28 -9.50 6.19
N LEU A 169 -5.42 -8.44 7.01
CA LEU A 169 -4.34 -7.48 7.27
C LEU A 169 -3.11 -8.11 7.91
N ASN A 170 -3.24 -9.24 8.61
CA ASN A 170 -2.10 -9.96 9.17
C ASN A 170 -1.31 -10.74 8.12
N THR A 171 -1.82 -10.85 6.89
CA THR A 171 -1.11 -11.51 5.77
C THR A 171 -0.14 -10.59 5.05
N ILE A 172 -0.20 -9.27 5.30
CA ILE A 172 0.79 -8.33 4.78
C ILE A 172 2.14 -8.64 5.46
N PRO A 173 3.23 -8.85 4.69
CA PRO A 173 4.55 -9.11 5.24
C PRO A 173 5.11 -7.95 6.10
N PRO A 174 5.86 -8.24 7.19
CA PRO A 174 6.35 -7.22 8.11
C PRO A 174 7.50 -6.36 7.55
N ASP A 175 8.20 -6.83 6.51
CA ASP A 175 9.26 -6.12 5.79
C ASP A 175 8.73 -5.02 4.86
N GLN A 176 7.41 -4.93 4.69
CA GLN A 176 6.75 -3.92 3.86
C GLN A 176 6.20 -2.78 4.72
N ALA A 177 7.10 -1.93 5.23
CA ALA A 177 6.79 -0.89 6.20
C ALA A 177 5.64 0.05 5.78
N ASP A 178 5.61 0.48 4.51
CA ASP A 178 4.59 1.41 4.02
C ASP A 178 3.18 0.82 4.09
N TYR A 179 3.01 -0.43 3.65
CA TYR A 179 1.73 -1.13 3.72
C TYR A 179 1.36 -1.52 5.15
N GLN A 180 2.35 -1.82 6.00
CA GLN A 180 2.10 -2.09 7.42
C GLN A 180 1.56 -0.86 8.16
N ALA A 181 2.06 0.33 7.85
CA ALA A 181 1.55 1.56 8.44
C ALA A 181 0.07 1.77 8.12
N ILE A 182 -0.33 1.56 6.86
CA ILE A 182 -1.73 1.65 6.43
C ILE A 182 -2.57 0.55 7.08
N ALA A 183 -2.04 -0.68 7.14
CA ALA A 183 -2.72 -1.81 7.78
C ALA A 183 -3.00 -1.54 9.26
N GLU A 184 -2.04 -0.95 9.99
CA GLU A 184 -2.21 -0.62 11.40
C GLU A 184 -3.30 0.43 11.62
N GLN A 185 -3.37 1.45 10.74
CA GLN A 185 -4.46 2.41 10.78
C GLN A 185 -5.82 1.75 10.57
N LEU A 186 -5.92 0.84 9.61
CA LEU A 186 -7.17 0.13 9.34
C LEU A 186 -7.54 -0.84 10.48
N ARG A 187 -6.56 -1.52 11.11
CA ARG A 187 -6.79 -2.35 12.31
C ARG A 187 -7.38 -1.52 13.45
N GLY A 188 -6.87 -0.31 13.68
CA GLY A 188 -7.43 0.61 14.68
C GLY A 188 -8.90 0.92 14.41
N LYS A 189 -9.26 1.26 13.16
CA LYS A 189 -10.66 1.49 12.76
C LYS A 189 -11.53 0.24 12.95
N LEU A 190 -11.06 -0.93 12.51
CA LEU A 190 -11.75 -2.21 12.65
C LEU A 190 -11.99 -2.60 14.11
N PHE A 191 -11.02 -2.32 14.99
CA PHE A 191 -11.15 -2.54 16.42
C PHE A 191 -12.32 -1.73 17.01
N PHE A 192 -12.41 -0.43 16.69
CA PHE A 192 -13.53 0.40 17.16
C PHE A 192 -14.88 0.02 16.53
N GLN A 193 -14.89 -0.41 15.26
CA GLN A 193 -16.10 -0.94 14.62
C GLN A 193 -16.61 -2.20 15.33
N GLY A 194 -15.70 -3.11 15.69
CA GLY A 194 -16.05 -4.30 16.46
C GLY A 194 -16.72 -3.98 17.80
N ILE A 195 -16.30 -2.89 18.46
CA ILE A 195 -16.92 -2.42 19.71
C ILE A 195 -18.27 -1.74 19.44
N SER A 196 -18.36 -0.88 18.42
CA SER A 196 -19.54 -0.02 18.20
C SER A 196 -20.82 -0.79 17.85
N HIS A 197 -20.70 -2.05 17.42
CA HIS A 197 -21.82 -2.91 17.05
C HIS A 197 -22.18 -3.96 18.12
N THR A 198 -21.57 -3.90 19.30
CA THR A 198 -21.92 -4.78 20.42
C THR A 198 -23.22 -4.34 21.11
N GLU A 199 -23.98 -5.30 21.65
CA GLU A 199 -25.17 -4.98 22.45
C GLU A 199 -24.77 -4.57 23.88
N PRO A 200 -25.20 -3.40 24.37
CA PRO A 200 -24.84 -2.94 25.71
C PRO A 200 -25.56 -3.75 26.79
N SER A 201 -24.81 -4.36 27.71
CA SER A 201 -25.35 -5.08 28.86
C SER A 201 -25.29 -4.29 30.17
N SER A 202 -24.54 -3.18 30.19
CA SER A 202 -24.30 -2.33 31.34
C SER A 202 -24.09 -0.86 30.94
N ASP A 203 -24.10 0.05 31.93
CA ASP A 203 -23.77 1.45 31.70
C ASP A 203 -22.30 1.65 31.26
N LEU A 204 -21.39 0.78 31.72
CA LEU A 204 -20.01 0.76 31.24
C LEU A 204 -19.93 0.35 29.77
N ASP A 205 -20.73 -0.62 29.33
CA ASP A 205 -20.81 -0.99 27.90
C ASP A 205 -21.31 0.18 27.06
N ARG A 206 -22.34 0.90 27.52
CA ARG A 206 -22.84 2.10 26.81
C ARG A 206 -21.77 3.17 26.66
N LYS A 207 -21.01 3.44 27.73
CA LYS A 207 -19.87 4.38 27.67
C LYS A 207 -18.79 3.89 26.71
N TYR A 208 -18.44 2.61 26.77
CA TYR A 208 -17.40 2.00 25.93
C TYR A 208 -17.76 2.06 24.44
N ILE A 209 -19.00 1.70 24.10
CA ILE A 209 -19.57 1.79 22.75
C ILE A 209 -19.58 3.25 22.27
N ARG A 210 -20.03 4.19 23.11
CA ARG A 210 -20.03 5.61 22.77
C ARG A 210 -18.63 6.15 22.48
N ALA A 211 -17.64 5.78 23.29
CA ALA A 211 -16.25 6.16 23.06
C ALA A 211 -15.68 5.57 21.76
N ALA A 212 -16.03 4.33 21.43
CA ALA A 212 -15.65 3.72 20.16
C ALA A 212 -16.29 4.43 18.96
N GLN A 213 -17.56 4.84 19.05
CA GLN A 213 -18.22 5.65 18.02
C GLN A 213 -17.57 7.02 17.84
N LEU A 214 -17.16 7.67 18.94
CA LEU A 214 -16.40 8.93 18.88
C LEU A 214 -15.03 8.75 18.22
N ALA A 215 -14.34 7.65 18.50
CA ALA A 215 -13.07 7.32 17.87
C ALA A 215 -13.23 7.07 16.35
N LEU A 216 -14.29 6.37 15.92
CA LEU A 216 -14.61 6.19 14.50
C LEU A 216 -14.95 7.50 13.79
N ALA A 217 -15.55 8.45 14.51
CA ALA A 217 -15.81 9.80 14.03
C ALA A 217 -14.60 10.75 14.18
N GLU A 218 -13.42 10.21 14.49
CA GLU A 218 -12.17 10.94 14.69
C GLU A 218 -12.20 12.00 15.82
N ASN A 219 -13.22 11.94 16.69
CA ASN A 219 -13.30 12.74 17.90
C ASN A 219 -12.50 12.08 19.03
N TYR A 220 -11.17 12.04 18.84
CA TYR A 220 -10.26 11.28 19.69
C TYR A 220 -10.15 11.82 21.11
N GLU A 221 -10.23 13.14 21.31
CA GLU A 221 -10.10 13.71 22.66
C GLU A 221 -11.26 13.30 23.56
N GLU A 222 -12.51 13.42 23.07
CA GLU A 222 -13.68 12.97 23.83
C GLU A 222 -13.67 11.45 24.04
N ALA A 223 -13.28 10.67 23.03
CA ALA A 223 -13.15 9.22 23.16
C ALA A 223 -12.12 8.84 24.25
N LEU A 224 -10.95 9.48 24.23
CA LEU A 224 -9.87 9.23 25.20
C LEU A 224 -10.28 9.60 26.62
N LEU A 225 -11.04 10.68 26.82
CA LEU A 225 -11.60 11.03 28.14
C LEU A 225 -12.50 9.89 28.68
N ILE A 226 -13.43 9.40 27.86
CA ILE A 226 -14.35 8.33 28.29
C ILE A 226 -13.58 7.02 28.54
N PHE A 227 -12.63 6.64 27.68
CA PHE A 227 -11.84 5.44 27.92
C PHE A 227 -10.99 5.54 29.19
N LEU A 228 -10.45 6.72 29.51
CA LEU A 228 -9.72 6.95 30.75
C LEU A 228 -10.62 6.84 31.98
N GLU A 229 -11.86 7.37 31.92
CA GLU A 229 -12.86 7.17 32.99
C GLU A 229 -13.15 5.69 33.22
N ILE A 230 -13.29 4.90 32.15
CA ILE A 230 -13.50 3.46 32.24
C ILE A 230 -12.31 2.80 32.94
N VAL A 231 -11.07 3.14 32.57
CA VAL A 231 -9.86 2.58 33.19
C VAL A 231 -9.76 2.95 34.67
N ALA A 232 -10.13 4.18 35.04
CA ALA A 232 -10.13 4.64 36.43
C ALA A 232 -11.20 3.95 37.29
N GLY A 233 -12.37 3.64 36.71
CA GLY A 233 -13.47 2.97 37.41
C GLY A 233 -13.32 1.45 37.49
N ASP A 234 -12.95 0.80 36.39
CA ASP A 234 -12.69 -0.64 36.32
C ASP A 234 -11.58 -0.95 35.30
N ARG A 235 -10.37 -1.11 35.83
CA ARG A 235 -9.17 -1.42 35.03
C ARG A 235 -9.30 -2.72 34.22
N ARG A 236 -10.01 -3.73 34.73
CA ARG A 236 -10.10 -5.06 34.12
C ARG A 236 -11.29 -5.22 33.18
N TYR A 237 -12.14 -4.20 33.10
CA TYR A 237 -13.31 -4.14 32.24
C TYR A 237 -12.99 -4.69 30.83
N GLN A 238 -13.75 -5.70 30.41
CA GLN A 238 -13.59 -6.43 29.14
C GLN A 238 -12.13 -6.78 28.78
N ASN A 239 -11.39 -7.38 29.72
CA ASN A 239 -9.98 -7.75 29.54
C ASN A 239 -9.09 -6.55 29.19
N ASP A 240 -9.13 -5.50 30.01
CA ASP A 240 -8.45 -4.22 29.82
C ASP A 240 -8.94 -3.43 28.58
N GLY A 241 -10.22 -3.54 28.22
CA GLY A 241 -10.80 -2.95 27.01
C GLY A 241 -10.59 -1.43 26.91
N GLY A 242 -10.73 -0.69 28.02
CA GLY A 242 -10.47 0.76 28.07
C GLY A 242 -9.02 1.10 27.74
N ARG A 243 -8.06 0.42 28.39
CA ARG A 243 -6.62 0.63 28.14
C ARG A 243 -6.24 0.27 26.70
N LYS A 244 -6.74 -0.86 26.19
CA LYS A 244 -6.49 -1.31 24.80
C LYS A 244 -7.02 -0.31 23.79
N ALA A 245 -8.21 0.25 24.03
CA ALA A 245 -8.79 1.28 23.20
C ALA A 245 -7.97 2.57 23.16
N MET A 246 -7.46 3.04 24.31
CA MET A 246 -6.56 4.19 24.34
C MET A 246 -5.27 3.93 23.54
N VAL A 247 -4.66 2.74 23.68
CA VAL A 247 -3.48 2.36 22.91
C VAL A 247 -3.77 2.32 21.41
N ALA A 248 -4.93 1.81 21.00
CA ALA A 248 -5.34 1.85 19.60
C ALA A 248 -5.43 3.29 19.05
N ILE A 249 -5.98 4.25 19.82
CA ILE A 249 -5.97 5.67 19.43
C ILE A 249 -4.54 6.23 19.37
N PHE A 250 -3.66 5.86 20.30
CA PHE A 250 -2.27 6.31 20.29
C PHE A 250 -1.51 5.83 19.05
N ASN A 251 -1.76 4.59 18.62
CA ASN A 251 -1.20 4.05 17.38
C ASN A 251 -1.74 4.79 16.15
N LEU A 252 -3.04 5.11 16.14
CA LEU A 252 -3.67 5.88 15.05
C LEU A 252 -3.09 7.29 14.91
N LEU A 253 -2.90 7.98 16.04
CA LEU A 253 -2.39 9.36 16.06
C LEU A 253 -0.86 9.46 15.95
N GLY A 254 -0.15 8.40 16.32
CA GLY A 254 1.29 8.39 16.47
C GLY A 254 1.78 8.93 17.82
N SER A 255 3.04 8.60 18.15
CA SER A 255 3.67 8.88 19.45
C SER A 255 3.98 10.37 19.69
N THR A 256 4.11 11.16 18.62
CA THR A 256 4.42 12.60 18.69
C THR A 256 3.17 13.48 18.81
N HIS A 257 1.97 12.92 18.63
CA HIS A 257 0.74 13.69 18.67
C HIS A 257 0.44 14.25 20.07
N PRO A 258 -0.01 15.52 20.21
CA PRO A 258 -0.26 16.14 21.52
C PRO A 258 -1.24 15.36 22.41
N LEU A 259 -2.33 14.84 21.82
CA LEU A 259 -3.29 14.00 22.56
C LEU A 259 -2.65 12.70 23.05
N THR A 260 -1.85 12.03 22.22
CA THR A 260 -1.14 10.81 22.61
C THR A 260 -0.26 11.07 23.83
N GLN A 261 0.57 12.12 23.79
CA GLN A 261 1.47 12.45 24.90
C GLN A 261 0.72 12.84 26.18
N LYS A 262 -0.36 13.61 26.07
CA LYS A 262 -1.22 14.01 27.20
C LYS A 262 -1.85 12.79 27.86
N PHE A 263 -2.53 11.95 27.09
CA PHE A 263 -3.31 10.83 27.62
C PHE A 263 -2.44 9.63 28.00
N GLN A 264 -1.25 9.43 27.41
CA GLN A 264 -0.28 8.43 27.88
C GLN A 264 0.17 8.72 29.32
N LYS A 265 0.48 9.99 29.63
CA LYS A 265 0.86 10.40 30.99
C LYS A 265 -0.28 10.18 31.99
N GLN A 266 -1.50 10.57 31.62
CA GLN A 266 -2.68 10.37 32.46
C GLN A 266 -2.99 8.88 32.67
N LEU A 267 -2.94 8.07 31.61
CA LEU A 267 -3.12 6.63 31.70
C LEU A 267 -2.10 5.98 32.64
N MET A 268 -0.83 6.37 32.58
CA MET A 268 0.17 5.87 33.52
C MET A 268 -0.18 6.24 34.97
N GLN A 269 -0.58 7.50 35.23
CA GLN A 269 -0.99 7.94 36.57
C GLN A 269 -2.23 7.22 37.11
N THR A 270 -3.12 6.75 36.23
CA THR A 270 -4.31 5.98 36.65
C THR A 270 -3.99 4.51 36.94
N LEU A 271 -2.90 3.97 36.38
CA LEU A 271 -2.54 2.56 36.52
C LEU A 271 -1.64 2.25 37.73
N TYR A 272 -1.02 3.28 38.33
CA TYR A 272 -0.07 3.21 39.44
C TYR A 272 -0.53 4.10 40.59
#